data_AF-A0A6A0IC66-F1
#
_entry.id   AF-A0A6A0IC66-F1
#
_cell.length_a   1.000
_cell.length_b   1.000
_cell.length_c   1.000
_cell.angle_alpha   90.00
_cell.angle_beta   90.00
_cell.angle_gamma   90.00
#
_symmetry.space_group_name_H-M   'P 1'
#
loop_
_entity.id
_entity.type
_entity.pdbx_description
1 polymer ?
#
loop_
_entity_poly.entity_id
_entity_poly.type
_entity_poly.pdbx_seq_one_letter_code
_entity_poly.pdbx_strand_id
1 'polypeptide(L)'
;MARKEQQEKDLLAWIAADPKRQKEFGDVLPALNAVQAEEMKTRERDVTLGALSQGSMLLSSASTIYRMSLERPKKDLDRDPQFQERNWKRIQEGSDRMQRTFDPRADRAFFRYAAMEAAKLPADQRIAPFDKAAGLAPGMSESDAGKAIDAYLDKLYAGTKLADKEVRAALLSKSTAEVLATRDSFVELAVALYPLTESIREADKARTGKLSRLRPRYMQALLAKAGGLVAPDANSTLRVTYGKVVGVSPRDGLTYVPQTKLAGVVEKHTGEGEFDAPKKLLDAAAALRKGKATPYLDPKLGDVPVDFLSTVDTTGGNSGSATLDAKGDLCGLLFDGTYETVASDILYDPVRTRSIHVDSRYLLWVLSDVEGATEMLQEMGFGK
;
A
#
# COMPACT_ATOMS: atom_id res chain seq x y z
N MET A 1 4.57 0.25 -21.47
CA MET A 1 4.71 1.54 -22.18
C MET A 1 4.11 1.49 -23.58
N ALA A 2 4.73 0.82 -24.56
CA ALA A 2 4.25 0.83 -25.95
C ALA A 2 2.74 0.52 -26.13
N ARG A 3 2.17 -0.44 -25.38
CA ARG A 3 0.72 -0.73 -25.41
C ARG A 3 -0.14 0.47 -24.96
N LYS A 4 0.27 1.19 -23.92
CA LYS A 4 -0.44 2.37 -23.41
C LYS A 4 -0.33 3.55 -24.36
N GLU A 5 0.87 3.77 -24.92
CA GLU A 5 1.09 4.79 -25.95
C GLU A 5 0.23 4.53 -27.20
N GLN A 6 0.11 3.26 -27.61
CA GLN A 6 -0.77 2.90 -28.72
C GLN A 6 -2.23 3.13 -28.38
N GLN A 7 -2.69 2.74 -27.18
CA GLN A 7 -4.06 3.01 -26.72
C GLN A 7 -4.39 4.51 -26.72
N GLU A 8 -3.45 5.35 -26.30
CA GLU A 8 -3.61 6.81 -26.32
C GLU A 8 -3.67 7.35 -27.75
N LYS A 9 -2.77 6.91 -28.64
CA LYS A 9 -2.81 7.27 -30.07
C LYS A 9 -4.14 6.87 -30.72
N ASP A 10 -4.61 5.66 -30.43
CA ASP A 10 -5.89 5.16 -30.94
C ASP A 10 -7.08 5.98 -30.42
N LEU A 11 -7.03 6.42 -29.16
CA LEU A 11 -8.03 7.30 -28.58
C LEU A 11 -8.03 8.67 -29.27
N LEU A 12 -6.86 9.29 -29.44
CA LEU A 12 -6.72 10.58 -30.13
C LEU A 12 -7.21 10.52 -31.58
N ALA A 13 -6.83 9.47 -32.33
CA ALA A 13 -7.31 9.26 -33.68
C ALA A 13 -8.84 9.09 -33.73
N TRP A 14 -9.40 8.32 -32.78
CA TRP A 14 -10.85 8.14 -32.65
C TRP A 14 -11.57 9.45 -32.29
N ILE A 15 -10.99 10.31 -31.45
CA ILE A 15 -11.56 11.64 -31.12
C ILE A 15 -11.54 12.54 -32.37
N ALA A 16 -10.42 12.59 -33.09
CA ALA A 16 -10.22 13.49 -34.24
C ALA A 16 -11.05 13.11 -35.47
N ALA A 17 -11.46 11.84 -35.58
CA ALA A 17 -12.25 11.33 -36.71
C ALA A 17 -13.69 11.91 -36.79
N ASP A 18 -14.13 12.70 -35.81
CA ASP A 18 -15.49 13.24 -35.73
C ASP A 18 -15.53 14.61 -35.05
N PRO A 19 -16.06 15.65 -35.72
CA PRO A 19 -16.12 17.00 -35.16
C PRO A 19 -16.83 17.11 -33.82
N LYS A 20 -17.85 16.26 -33.55
CA LYS A 20 -18.55 16.26 -32.25
C LYS A 20 -17.64 15.74 -31.15
N ARG A 21 -16.96 14.61 -31.38
CA ARG A 21 -15.99 14.02 -30.43
C ARG A 21 -14.81 14.96 -30.20
N GLN A 22 -14.29 15.58 -31.26
CA GLN A 22 -13.22 16.57 -31.17
C GLN A 22 -13.62 17.77 -30.29
N LYS A 23 -14.83 18.29 -30.47
CA LYS A 23 -15.36 19.39 -29.63
C LYS A 23 -15.54 18.95 -28.17
N GLU A 24 -15.94 17.70 -27.94
CA GLU A 24 -16.27 17.19 -26.61
C GLU A 24 -15.05 16.72 -25.79
N PHE A 25 -14.03 16.15 -26.44
CA PHE A 25 -12.90 15.49 -25.75
C PHE A 25 -11.50 15.96 -26.20
N GLY A 26 -11.39 16.76 -27.26
CA GLY A 26 -10.10 17.09 -27.88
C GLY A 26 -9.11 17.84 -26.98
N ASP A 27 -9.59 18.51 -25.93
CA ASP A 27 -8.77 19.23 -24.95
C ASP A 27 -8.32 18.36 -23.76
N VAL A 28 -8.93 17.19 -23.54
CA VAL A 28 -8.81 16.44 -22.29
C VAL A 28 -7.39 15.92 -22.06
N LEU A 29 -6.80 15.21 -23.05
CA LEU A 29 -5.44 14.67 -22.93
C LEU A 29 -4.37 15.78 -22.80
N PRO A 30 -4.37 16.84 -23.64
CA PRO A 30 -3.49 17.99 -23.43
C PRO A 30 -3.60 18.62 -22.05
N ALA A 31 -4.82 18.78 -21.52
CA ALA A 31 -5.05 19.34 -20.20
C ALA A 31 -4.55 18.43 -19.07
N LEU A 32 -4.72 17.11 -19.19
CA LEU A 32 -4.16 16.14 -18.25
C LEU A 32 -2.63 16.19 -18.25
N ASN A 33 -2.00 16.22 -19.43
CA ASN A 33 -0.55 16.32 -19.58
C ASN A 33 0.00 17.63 -18.98
N ALA A 34 -0.72 18.74 -19.12
CA ALA A 34 -0.34 20.00 -18.48
C ALA A 34 -0.35 19.91 -16.95
N VAL A 35 -1.36 19.26 -16.35
CA VAL A 35 -1.40 19.05 -14.88
C VAL A 35 -0.25 18.15 -14.43
N GLN A 36 0.05 17.08 -15.19
CA GLN A 36 1.20 16.22 -14.90
C GLN A 36 2.53 16.98 -15.01
N ALA A 37 2.70 17.81 -16.03
CA ALA A 37 3.89 18.63 -16.20
C ALA A 37 4.07 19.67 -15.08
N GLU A 38 2.98 20.19 -14.49
CA GLU A 38 3.04 21.04 -13.29
C GLU A 38 3.58 20.26 -12.08
N GLU A 39 3.09 19.04 -11.84
CA GLU A 39 3.54 18.16 -10.76
C GLU A 39 5.01 17.74 -10.89
N MET A 40 5.44 17.41 -12.12
CA MET A 40 6.82 16.97 -12.38
C MET A 40 7.89 18.02 -12.04
N LYS A 41 7.54 19.31 -11.95
CA LYS A 41 8.49 20.39 -11.61
C LYS A 41 9.03 20.28 -10.18
N THR A 42 8.27 19.69 -9.26
CA THR A 42 8.64 19.60 -7.84
C THR A 42 8.60 18.17 -7.32
N ARG A 43 8.44 17.18 -8.21
CA ARG A 43 8.25 15.77 -7.85
C ARG A 43 9.32 15.26 -6.88
N GLU A 44 10.60 15.46 -7.18
CA GLU A 44 11.68 14.90 -6.36
C GLU A 44 11.67 15.53 -4.97
N ARG A 45 11.54 16.87 -4.88
CA ARG A 45 11.39 17.57 -3.60
C ARG A 45 10.22 17.03 -2.78
N ASP A 46 9.04 16.94 -3.41
CA ASP A 46 7.79 16.64 -2.71
C ASP A 46 7.78 15.17 -2.24
N VAL A 47 8.26 14.25 -3.08
CA VAL A 47 8.46 12.83 -2.72
C VAL A 47 9.47 12.70 -1.58
N THR A 48 10.63 13.37 -1.67
CA THR A 48 11.67 13.28 -0.64
C THR A 48 11.26 13.96 0.66
N LEU A 49 10.48 15.04 0.63
CA LEU A 49 9.88 15.62 1.84
C LEU A 49 8.90 14.66 2.50
N GLY A 50 8.07 13.98 1.70
CA GLY A 50 7.20 12.90 2.17
C GLY A 50 8.01 11.75 2.81
N ALA A 51 9.12 11.35 2.18
CA ALA A 51 10.03 10.33 2.70
C ALA A 51 10.72 10.77 4.01
N LEU A 52 11.11 12.04 4.15
CA LEU A 52 11.60 12.60 5.41
C LEU A 52 10.56 12.50 6.52
N SER A 53 9.32 12.91 6.25
CA SER A 53 8.22 12.82 7.22
C SER A 53 7.88 11.39 7.62
N GLN A 54 8.00 10.42 6.69
CA GLN A 54 7.75 8.99 6.96
C GLN A 54 8.98 8.27 7.55
N GLY A 55 10.18 8.79 7.31
CA GLY A 55 11.43 8.20 7.77
C GLY A 55 11.66 8.31 9.28
N SER A 56 10.90 9.15 9.98
CA SER A 56 10.85 9.17 11.45
C SER A 56 9.41 9.20 11.95
N MET A 57 9.07 8.23 12.80
CA MET A 57 7.82 8.20 13.57
C MET A 57 7.73 9.40 14.52
N LEU A 58 8.86 9.88 15.05
CA LEU A 58 8.90 11.07 15.91
C LEU A 58 8.58 12.34 15.12
N LEU A 59 9.12 12.50 13.90
CA LEU A 59 8.78 13.64 13.04
C LEU A 59 7.32 13.59 12.57
N SER A 60 6.82 12.41 12.20
CA SER A 60 5.42 12.21 11.86
C SER A 60 4.48 12.56 13.02
N SER A 61 4.83 12.12 14.23
CA SER A 61 4.09 12.47 15.45
C SER A 61 4.13 13.98 15.74
N ALA A 62 5.31 14.60 15.68
CA ALA A 62 5.49 16.03 15.90
C ALA A 62 4.66 16.87 14.91
N SER A 63 4.67 16.48 13.63
CA SER A 63 3.88 17.12 12.57
C SER A 63 2.38 17.00 12.83
N THR A 64 1.93 15.82 13.28
CA THR A 64 0.53 15.58 13.65
C THR A 64 0.12 16.43 14.87
N ILE A 65 0.94 16.47 15.92
CA ILE A 65 0.71 17.27 17.13
C ILE A 65 0.61 18.76 16.77
N TYR A 66 1.57 19.27 16.00
CA TYR A 66 1.58 20.68 15.61
C TYR A 66 0.35 21.01 14.75
N ARG A 67 0.03 20.17 13.76
CA ARG A 67 -1.15 20.34 12.92
C ARG A 67 -2.45 20.29 13.73
N MET A 68 -2.59 19.34 14.66
CA MET A 68 -3.73 19.29 15.60
C MET A 68 -3.87 20.60 16.36
N SER A 69 -2.77 21.18 16.86
CA SER A 69 -2.80 22.44 17.61
C SER A 69 -3.34 23.62 16.79
N LEU A 70 -3.13 23.61 15.46
CA LEU A 70 -3.60 24.63 14.52
C LEU A 70 -5.05 24.41 14.06
N GLU A 71 -5.49 23.16 13.96
CA GLU A 71 -6.84 22.81 13.50
C GLU A 71 -7.87 22.89 14.65
N ARG A 72 -7.50 22.48 15.87
CA ARG A 72 -8.43 22.45 17.02
C ARG A 72 -9.15 23.79 17.30
N PRO A 73 -8.50 24.97 17.22
CA PRO A 73 -9.17 26.25 17.47
C PRO A 73 -10.24 26.64 16.43
N LYS A 74 -10.21 26.02 15.24
CA LYS A 74 -11.20 26.26 14.18
C LYS A 74 -12.52 25.56 14.52
N LYS A 75 -13.63 26.04 13.95
CA LYS A 75 -14.90 25.30 13.94
C LYS A 75 -14.67 23.97 13.21
N ASP A 76 -15.34 22.90 13.65
CA ASP A 76 -15.06 21.57 13.09
C ASP A 76 -15.22 21.51 11.56
N LEU A 77 -16.25 22.16 11.00
CA LEU A 77 -16.47 22.22 9.55
C LEU A 77 -15.37 22.99 8.79
N ASP A 78 -14.63 23.87 9.46
CA ASP A 78 -13.55 24.66 8.88
C ASP A 78 -12.18 23.97 9.02
N ARG A 79 -12.11 22.82 9.71
CA ARG A 79 -10.90 22.03 9.87
C ARG A 79 -10.57 21.26 8.60
N ASP A 80 -9.30 20.93 8.43
CA ASP A 80 -8.90 19.88 7.50
C ASP A 80 -9.67 18.58 7.81
N PRO A 81 -10.29 17.91 6.81
CA PRO A 81 -11.09 16.71 7.05
C PRO A 81 -10.37 15.62 7.84
N GLN A 82 -9.05 15.50 7.74
CA GLN A 82 -8.27 14.53 8.51
C GLN A 82 -8.21 14.86 10.02
N PHE A 83 -8.42 16.12 10.40
CA PHE A 83 -8.29 16.66 11.76
C PHE A 83 -9.64 17.06 12.39
N GLN A 84 -10.76 16.73 11.74
CA GLN A 84 -12.11 16.88 12.27
C GLN A 84 -12.37 15.95 13.48
N GLU A 85 -13.31 16.30 14.35
CA GLU A 85 -13.53 15.61 15.65
C GLU A 85 -13.78 14.11 15.49
N ARG A 86 -14.51 13.73 14.43
CA ARG A 86 -14.77 12.32 14.10
C ARG A 86 -13.51 11.47 13.92
N ASN A 87 -12.35 12.09 13.67
CA ASN A 87 -11.08 11.42 13.45
C ASN A 87 -10.13 11.50 14.65
N TRP A 88 -10.44 12.26 15.71
CA TRP A 88 -9.53 12.44 16.85
C TRP A 88 -9.19 11.15 17.57
N LYS A 89 -10.17 10.26 17.76
CA LYS A 89 -9.94 8.93 18.35
C LYS A 89 -8.94 8.12 17.52
N ARG A 90 -9.07 8.14 16.19
CA ARG A 90 -8.14 7.44 15.28
C ARG A 90 -6.72 8.02 15.35
N ILE A 91 -6.59 9.35 15.49
CA ILE A 91 -5.29 10.03 15.67
C ILE A 91 -4.64 9.60 16.99
N GLN A 92 -5.41 9.58 18.09
CA GLN A 92 -4.93 9.10 19.39
C GLN A 92 -4.48 7.64 19.32
N GLU A 93 -5.30 6.76 18.75
CA GLU A 93 -4.95 5.35 18.56
C GLU A 93 -3.70 5.16 17.67
N GLY A 94 -3.49 6.04 16.68
CA GLY A 94 -2.27 6.07 15.89
C GLY A 94 -1.03 6.38 16.72
N SER A 95 -1.10 7.41 17.57
CA SER A 95 -0.05 7.76 18.53
C SER A 95 0.24 6.63 19.54
N ASP A 96 -0.79 5.89 19.94
CA ASP A 96 -0.66 4.74 20.84
C ASP A 96 0.01 3.54 20.16
N ARG A 97 -0.37 3.22 18.92
CA ARG A 97 0.22 2.09 18.16
C ARG A 97 1.71 2.26 17.92
N MET A 98 2.19 3.49 17.82
CA MET A 98 3.63 3.78 17.70
C MET A 98 4.45 3.09 18.81
N GLN A 99 3.93 2.98 20.03
CA GLN A 99 4.65 2.35 21.14
C GLN A 99 5.03 0.88 20.89
N ARG A 100 4.29 0.17 20.04
CA ARG A 100 4.53 -1.25 19.73
C ARG A 100 5.54 -1.48 18.61
N THR A 101 5.85 -0.44 17.85
CA THR A 101 6.62 -0.52 16.59
C THR A 101 7.83 0.41 16.56
N PHE A 102 7.94 1.33 17.52
CA PHE A 102 9.06 2.25 17.63
C PHE A 102 10.29 1.59 18.27
N ASP A 103 11.39 1.51 17.51
CA ASP A 103 12.75 1.33 18.04
C ASP A 103 13.56 2.59 17.68
N PRO A 104 14.16 3.30 18.67
CA PRO A 104 14.83 4.57 18.41
C PRO A 104 16.07 4.46 17.51
N ARG A 105 16.72 3.28 17.45
CA ARG A 105 17.87 3.07 16.55
C ARG A 105 17.40 2.89 15.12
N ALA A 106 16.33 2.11 14.91
CA ALA A 106 15.71 1.94 13.61
C ALA A 106 15.17 3.29 13.09
N ASP A 107 14.44 4.03 13.93
CA ASP A 107 13.90 5.36 13.59
C ASP A 107 15.01 6.33 13.16
N ARG A 108 16.10 6.43 13.95
CA ARG A 108 17.25 7.27 13.58
C ARG A 108 17.89 6.84 12.27
N ALA A 109 18.02 5.53 12.03
CA ALA A 109 18.62 5.01 10.80
C ALA A 109 17.78 5.33 9.56
N PHE A 110 16.45 5.11 9.61
CA PHE A 110 15.55 5.46 8.52
C PHE A 110 15.51 6.97 8.27
N PHE A 111 15.49 7.77 9.34
CA PHE A 111 15.47 9.22 9.19
C PHE A 111 16.79 9.75 8.61
N ARG A 112 17.93 9.18 9.02
CA ARG A 112 19.23 9.47 8.41
C ARG A 112 19.25 9.12 6.92
N TYR A 113 18.71 7.97 6.53
CA TYR A 113 18.61 7.60 5.13
C TYR A 113 17.80 8.64 4.34
N ALA A 114 16.61 9.00 4.81
CA ALA A 114 15.78 10.02 4.16
C ALA A 114 16.47 11.40 4.11
N ALA A 115 17.21 11.77 5.16
CA ALA A 115 18.04 12.99 5.20
C ALA A 115 19.17 12.99 4.17
N MET A 116 19.81 11.83 3.95
CA MET A 116 20.81 11.68 2.89
C MET A 116 20.19 11.82 1.50
N GLU A 117 18.99 11.26 1.27
CA GLU A 117 18.27 11.46 0.00
C GLU A 117 17.89 12.94 -0.21
N ALA A 118 17.45 13.63 0.85
CA ALA A 118 17.22 15.07 0.80
C ALA A 118 18.49 15.86 0.47
N ALA A 119 19.65 15.41 0.97
CA ALA A 119 20.94 16.00 0.65
C ALA A 119 21.40 15.78 -0.80
N LYS A 120 20.83 14.81 -1.52
CA LYS A 120 21.12 14.54 -2.95
C LYS A 120 20.24 15.32 -3.92
N LEU A 121 19.18 15.98 -3.43
CA LEU A 121 18.27 16.75 -4.28
C LEU A 121 19.03 17.86 -5.05
N PRO A 122 18.66 18.11 -6.32
CA PRO A 122 19.23 19.20 -7.10
C PRO A 122 18.89 20.56 -6.47
N ALA A 123 19.67 21.60 -6.83
CA ALA A 123 19.62 22.90 -6.16
C ALA A 123 18.24 23.58 -6.19
N ASP A 124 17.47 23.37 -7.25
CA ASP A 124 16.12 23.90 -7.45
C ASP A 124 15.02 23.08 -6.73
N GLN A 125 15.36 21.90 -6.22
CA GLN A 125 14.44 21.01 -5.51
C GLN A 125 14.84 20.78 -4.04
N ARG A 126 15.74 21.60 -3.50
CA ARG A 126 16.15 21.54 -2.09
C ARG A 126 14.99 21.78 -1.12
N ILE A 127 15.10 21.18 0.06
CA ILE A 127 14.16 21.37 1.16
C ILE A 127 14.77 22.41 2.10
N ALA A 128 14.66 23.69 1.74
CA ALA A 128 15.37 24.78 2.40
C ALA A 128 15.21 24.84 3.94
N PRO A 129 14.02 24.59 4.53
CA PRO A 129 13.90 24.57 6.00
C PRO A 129 14.67 23.42 6.65
N PHE A 130 14.72 22.24 6.00
CA PHE A 130 15.53 21.10 6.47
C PHE A 130 17.01 21.39 6.31
N ASP A 131 17.43 21.93 5.16
CA ASP A 131 18.81 22.31 4.90
C ASP A 131 19.33 23.28 5.96
N LYS A 132 18.53 24.31 6.29
CA LYS A 132 18.85 25.26 7.35
C LYS A 132 18.98 24.58 8.72
N ALA A 133 18.09 23.65 9.06
CA ALA A 133 18.11 22.96 10.35
C ALA A 133 19.30 22.01 10.47
N ALA A 134 19.61 21.25 9.41
CA ALA A 134 20.67 20.26 9.36
C ALA A 134 22.06 20.83 8.99
N GLY A 135 22.14 22.12 8.63
CA GLY A 135 23.38 22.75 8.19
C GLY A 135 23.85 22.28 6.82
N LEU A 136 22.91 21.98 5.92
CA LEU A 136 23.20 21.53 4.56
C LEU A 136 23.22 22.70 3.58
N ALA A 137 24.01 22.54 2.52
CA ALA A 137 24.08 23.46 1.39
C ALA A 137 24.16 22.70 0.06
N PRO A 138 23.67 23.30 -1.05
CA PRO A 138 23.84 22.71 -2.38
C PRO A 138 25.32 22.46 -2.70
N GLY A 139 25.63 21.29 -3.26
CA GLY A 139 26.99 20.93 -3.67
C GLY A 139 27.91 20.46 -2.53
N MET A 140 27.41 20.26 -1.31
CA MET A 140 28.17 19.54 -0.27
C MET A 140 28.56 18.14 -0.74
N SER A 141 29.76 17.70 -0.36
CA SER A 141 30.18 16.32 -0.58
C SER A 141 29.30 15.36 0.24
N GLU A 142 29.12 14.12 -0.23
CA GLU A 142 28.35 13.11 0.50
C GLU A 142 28.87 12.87 1.92
N SER A 143 30.20 12.93 2.09
CA SER A 143 30.86 12.77 3.40
C SER A 143 30.54 13.93 4.34
N ASP A 144 30.62 15.18 3.87
CA ASP A 144 30.36 16.36 4.70
C ASP A 144 28.88 16.50 5.03
N ALA A 145 27.99 16.23 4.06
CA ALA A 145 26.56 16.15 4.29
C ALA A 145 26.21 15.08 5.33
N GLY A 146 26.83 13.90 5.23
CA GLY A 146 26.65 12.81 6.20
C GLY A 146 27.04 13.20 7.62
N LYS A 147 28.20 13.87 7.80
CA LYS A 147 28.64 14.37 9.11
C LYS A 147 27.70 15.44 9.68
N ALA A 148 27.25 16.38 8.84
CA ALA A 148 26.31 17.42 9.24
C ALA A 148 24.97 16.83 9.67
N ILE A 149 24.44 15.87 8.91
CA ILE A 149 23.22 15.13 9.24
C ILE A 149 23.39 14.37 10.54
N ASP A 150 24.45 13.59 10.73
CA ASP A 150 24.66 12.83 11.97
C ASP A 150 24.71 13.74 13.20
N ALA A 151 25.45 14.85 13.11
CA ALA A 151 25.53 15.82 14.19
C ALA A 151 24.18 16.52 14.48
N TYR A 152 23.36 16.75 13.45
CA TYR A 152 22.01 17.28 13.60
C TYR A 152 21.08 16.26 14.26
N LEU A 153 21.11 15.00 13.80
CA LEU A 153 20.30 13.92 14.35
C LEU A 153 20.64 13.66 15.82
N ASP A 154 21.91 13.66 16.21
CA ASP A 154 22.29 13.46 17.61
C ASP A 154 21.65 14.50 18.54
N LYS A 155 21.62 15.77 18.11
CA LYS A 155 20.93 16.85 18.84
C LYS A 155 19.42 16.66 18.83
N LEU A 156 18.86 16.26 17.68
CA LEU A 156 17.44 16.07 17.49
C LEU A 156 16.91 14.96 18.42
N TYR A 157 17.53 13.78 18.44
CA TYR A 157 17.11 12.68 19.30
C TYR A 157 17.40 12.93 20.79
N ALA A 158 18.45 13.68 21.13
CA ALA A 158 18.73 14.05 22.53
C ALA A 158 17.73 15.10 23.07
N GLY A 159 17.17 15.95 22.20
CA GLY A 159 16.30 17.07 22.57
C GLY A 159 14.80 16.75 22.60
N THR A 160 14.39 15.50 22.36
CA THR A 160 12.97 15.13 22.26
C THR A 160 12.49 14.29 23.42
N LYS A 161 11.22 14.50 23.78
CA LYS A 161 10.45 13.67 24.70
C LYS A 161 9.34 12.91 23.98
N LEU A 162 9.22 13.02 22.65
CA LEU A 162 8.16 12.37 21.88
C LEU A 162 8.29 10.84 21.79
N ALA A 163 9.39 10.25 22.25
CA ALA A 163 9.48 8.79 22.42
C ALA A 163 8.51 8.29 23.52
N ASP A 164 8.20 9.13 24.49
CA ASP A 164 7.27 8.83 25.57
C ASP A 164 5.80 8.93 25.09
N LYS A 165 5.02 7.88 25.35
CA LYS A 165 3.63 7.77 24.88
C LYS A 165 2.75 8.82 25.56
N GLU A 166 2.89 8.99 26.86
CA GLU A 166 2.12 9.91 27.69
C GLU A 166 2.38 11.36 27.26
N VAL A 167 3.62 11.70 26.90
CA VAL A 167 3.98 13.00 26.33
C VAL A 167 3.25 13.23 25.00
N ARG A 168 3.32 12.29 24.04
CA ARG A 168 2.61 12.45 22.76
C ARG A 168 1.10 12.61 22.96
N ALA A 169 0.51 11.75 23.79
CA ALA A 169 -0.92 11.77 24.08
C ALA A 169 -1.37 13.11 24.70
N ALA A 170 -0.60 13.64 25.66
CA ALA A 170 -0.89 14.92 26.29
C ALA A 170 -0.83 16.08 25.29
N LEU A 171 0.14 16.09 24.36
CA LEU A 171 0.33 17.18 23.42
C LEU A 171 -0.76 17.26 22.32
N LEU A 172 -1.43 16.15 21.99
CA LEU A 172 -2.48 16.13 20.96
C LEU A 172 -3.68 17.05 21.27
N SER A 173 -3.92 17.38 22.54
CA SER A 173 -5.01 18.27 22.96
C SER A 173 -4.56 19.69 23.30
N LYS A 174 -3.27 19.98 23.23
CA LYS A 174 -2.69 21.26 23.67
C LYS A 174 -2.87 22.37 22.64
N SER A 175 -2.89 23.61 23.13
CA SER A 175 -2.84 24.79 22.26
C SER A 175 -1.50 24.90 21.55
N THR A 176 -1.44 25.64 20.44
CA THR A 176 -0.18 25.88 19.72
C THR A 176 0.87 26.52 20.63
N ALA A 177 0.49 27.46 21.50
CA ALA A 177 1.40 28.08 22.45
C ALA A 177 2.02 27.07 23.42
N GLU A 178 1.22 26.15 23.97
CA GLU A 178 1.70 25.08 24.85
C GLU A 178 2.60 24.07 24.12
N VAL A 179 2.25 23.70 22.87
CA VAL A 179 3.08 22.81 22.04
C VAL A 179 4.44 23.46 21.76
N LEU A 180 4.49 24.74 21.38
CA LEU A 180 5.74 25.47 21.13
C LEU A 180 6.56 25.70 22.39
N ALA A 181 5.91 25.85 23.55
CA ALA A 181 6.58 26.03 24.83
C ALA A 181 7.39 24.80 25.28
N THR A 182 7.11 23.61 24.71
CA THR A 182 7.87 22.39 25.02
C THR A 182 9.33 22.47 24.61
N ARG A 183 9.65 23.28 23.57
CA ARG A 183 10.97 23.31 22.92
C ARG A 183 11.47 21.92 22.51
N ASP A 184 10.54 20.99 22.26
CA ASP A 184 10.89 19.67 21.78
C ASP A 184 11.49 19.77 20.38
N SER A 185 12.67 19.19 20.20
CA SER A 185 13.48 19.33 19.00
C SER A 185 12.76 18.83 17.73
N PHE A 186 11.95 17.77 17.81
CA PHE A 186 11.15 17.29 16.67
C PHE A 186 9.93 18.17 16.41
N VAL A 187 9.34 18.77 17.45
CA VAL A 187 8.29 19.80 17.27
C VAL A 187 8.84 21.03 16.56
N GLU A 188 10.03 21.51 16.94
CA GLU A 188 10.67 22.64 16.26
C GLU A 188 10.96 22.35 14.79
N LEU A 189 11.44 21.14 14.47
CA LEU A 189 11.61 20.71 13.08
C LEU A 189 10.28 20.66 12.33
N ALA A 190 9.23 20.08 12.92
CA ALA A 190 7.90 20.03 12.31
C ALA A 190 7.35 21.43 12.02
N VAL A 191 7.52 22.38 12.94
CA VAL A 191 7.15 23.79 12.77
C VAL A 191 7.93 24.43 11.61
N ALA A 192 9.24 24.17 11.51
CA ALA A 192 10.07 24.71 10.45
C ALA A 192 9.67 24.18 9.05
N LEU A 193 9.28 22.91 8.96
CA LEU A 193 8.85 22.28 7.70
C LEU A 193 7.42 22.66 7.30
N TYR A 194 6.57 23.00 8.27
CA TYR A 194 5.14 23.18 8.07
C TYR A 194 4.75 24.14 6.92
N PRO A 195 5.35 25.34 6.76
CA PRO A 195 4.97 26.22 5.65
C PRO A 195 5.18 25.59 4.26
N LEU A 196 6.26 24.85 4.07
CA LEU A 196 6.53 24.14 2.82
C LEU A 196 5.52 23.01 2.61
N THR A 197 5.31 22.17 3.62
CA THR A 197 4.30 21.09 3.59
C THR A 197 2.91 21.63 3.26
N GLU A 198 2.51 22.75 3.85
CA GLU A 198 1.21 23.38 3.56
C GLU A 198 1.12 23.93 2.13
N SER A 199 2.18 24.56 1.63
CA SER A 199 2.20 25.04 0.25
C SER A 199 2.04 23.89 -0.76
N ILE A 200 2.66 22.75 -0.49
CA ILE A 200 2.55 21.54 -1.31
C ILE A 200 1.13 21.01 -1.24
N ARG A 201 0.57 20.89 -0.03
CA ARG A 201 -0.82 20.44 0.19
C ARG A 201 -1.85 21.31 -0.55
N GLU A 202 -1.71 22.63 -0.53
CA GLU A 202 -2.61 23.52 -1.27
C GLU A 202 -2.42 23.42 -2.79
N ALA A 203 -1.18 23.27 -3.27
CA ALA A 203 -0.92 22.98 -4.68
C ALA A 203 -1.55 21.64 -5.11
N ASP A 204 -1.48 20.60 -4.27
CA ASP A 204 -2.05 19.28 -4.52
C ASP A 204 -3.57 19.32 -4.58
N LYS A 205 -4.22 20.10 -3.70
CA LYS A 205 -5.66 20.36 -3.76
C LYS A 205 -6.05 21.04 -5.05
N ALA A 206 -5.29 22.06 -5.48
CA ALA A 206 -5.56 22.75 -6.74
C ALA A 206 -5.44 21.80 -7.93
N ARG A 207 -4.39 20.95 -7.98
CA ARG A 207 -4.23 19.93 -9.02
C ARG A 207 -5.36 18.90 -8.98
N THR A 208 -5.72 18.39 -7.80
CA THR A 208 -6.83 17.45 -7.62
C THR A 208 -8.17 18.06 -8.07
N GLY A 209 -8.41 19.34 -7.81
CA GLY A 209 -9.58 20.07 -8.28
C GLY A 209 -9.62 20.27 -9.81
N LYS A 210 -8.46 20.39 -10.47
CA LYS A 210 -8.39 20.33 -11.96
C LYS A 210 -8.71 18.92 -12.45
N LEU A 211 -8.09 17.90 -11.86
CA LEU A 211 -8.25 16.50 -12.23
C LEU A 211 -9.68 15.99 -12.04
N SER A 212 -10.41 16.46 -11.03
CA SER A 212 -11.80 16.06 -10.79
C SER A 212 -12.76 16.47 -11.92
N ARG A 213 -12.39 17.49 -12.72
CA ARG A 213 -13.13 17.88 -13.94
C ARG A 213 -12.66 17.14 -15.19
N LEU A 214 -11.37 16.82 -15.27
CA LEU A 214 -10.75 16.22 -16.45
C LEU A 214 -10.90 14.69 -16.49
N ARG A 215 -10.67 13.99 -15.37
CA ARG A 215 -10.72 12.53 -15.31
C ARG A 215 -12.09 11.95 -15.70
N PRO A 216 -13.24 12.50 -15.27
CA PRO A 216 -14.54 12.00 -15.72
C PRO A 216 -14.73 12.12 -17.24
N ARG A 217 -14.29 13.22 -17.84
CA ARG A 217 -14.36 13.42 -19.31
C ARG A 217 -13.45 12.46 -20.06
N TYR A 218 -12.26 12.19 -19.52
CA TYR A 218 -11.36 11.17 -20.06
C TYR A 218 -12.01 9.77 -20.03
N MET A 219 -12.62 9.41 -18.91
CA MET A 219 -13.33 8.13 -18.79
C MET A 219 -14.57 8.05 -19.70
N GLN A 220 -15.30 9.16 -19.89
CA GLN A 220 -16.40 9.23 -20.87
C GLN A 220 -15.92 8.96 -22.30
N ALA A 221 -14.77 9.53 -22.70
CA ALA A 221 -14.18 9.26 -24.01
C ALA A 221 -13.79 7.79 -24.17
N LEU A 222 -13.19 7.18 -23.14
CA LEU A 222 -12.84 5.75 -23.14
C LEU A 222 -14.08 4.86 -23.22
N LEU A 223 -15.13 5.14 -22.44
CA LEU A 223 -16.40 4.41 -22.47
C LEU A 223 -17.08 4.50 -23.84
N ALA A 224 -17.14 5.70 -24.42
CA ALA A 224 -17.72 5.93 -25.73
C ALA A 224 -16.95 5.19 -26.84
N LYS A 225 -15.62 5.13 -26.75
CA LYS A 225 -14.78 4.36 -27.69
C LYS A 225 -14.95 2.84 -27.50
N ALA A 226 -15.12 2.37 -26.27
CA ALA A 226 -15.23 0.95 -25.94
C ALA A 226 -16.64 0.36 -26.15
N GLY A 227 -17.64 1.17 -26.49
CA GLY A 227 -19.03 0.71 -26.61
C GLY A 227 -19.74 0.52 -25.25
N GLY A 228 -19.25 1.17 -24.19
CA GLY A 228 -19.95 1.31 -22.90
C GLY A 228 -19.60 0.28 -21.82
N LEU A 229 -18.81 -0.75 -22.09
CA LEU A 229 -18.47 -1.80 -21.13
C LEU A 229 -17.01 -1.68 -20.65
N VAL A 230 -16.77 -0.78 -19.70
CA VAL A 230 -15.48 -0.66 -19.00
C VAL A 230 -15.74 -0.74 -17.50
N ALA A 231 -15.10 -1.69 -16.83
CA ALA A 231 -15.16 -1.78 -15.37
C ALA A 231 -14.46 -0.55 -14.75
N PRO A 232 -15.02 0.08 -13.72
CA PRO A 232 -14.35 1.18 -13.04
C PRO A 232 -13.12 0.67 -12.28
N ASP A 233 -12.08 1.49 -12.19
CA ASP A 233 -10.89 1.19 -11.37
C ASP A 233 -11.29 0.88 -9.92
N ALA A 234 -10.50 0.05 -9.24
CA ALA A 234 -10.71 -0.27 -7.83
C ALA A 234 -10.62 1.00 -6.97
N ASN A 235 -11.55 1.15 -6.03
CA ASN A 235 -11.64 2.34 -5.15
C ASN A 235 -12.12 1.98 -3.74
N SER A 236 -11.70 0.81 -3.24
CA SER A 236 -12.06 0.28 -1.92
C SER A 236 -13.57 0.06 -1.72
N THR A 237 -14.30 -0.19 -2.80
CA THR A 237 -15.71 -0.62 -2.78
C THR A 237 -15.82 -2.10 -3.14
N LEU A 238 -16.95 -2.73 -2.80
CA LEU A 238 -17.21 -4.12 -3.14
C LEU A 238 -17.24 -4.31 -4.67
N ARG A 239 -16.50 -5.32 -5.15
CA ARG A 239 -16.45 -5.73 -6.57
C ARG A 239 -16.62 -7.24 -6.69
N VAL A 240 -16.99 -7.70 -7.87
CA VAL A 240 -17.05 -9.11 -8.24
C VAL A 240 -16.19 -9.32 -9.49
N THR A 241 -15.33 -10.32 -9.43
CA THR A 241 -14.60 -10.87 -10.58
C THR A 241 -14.92 -12.36 -10.68
N TYR A 242 -14.92 -12.90 -11.88
CA TYR A 242 -15.17 -14.31 -12.14
C TYR A 242 -14.16 -14.86 -13.13
N GLY A 243 -13.91 -16.16 -13.05
CA GLY A 243 -12.86 -16.79 -13.82
C GLY A 243 -12.89 -18.31 -13.71
N LYS A 244 -11.80 -18.94 -14.09
CA LYS A 244 -11.65 -20.40 -14.04
C LYS A 244 -10.37 -20.77 -13.30
N VAL A 245 -10.39 -21.92 -12.64
CA VAL A 245 -9.18 -22.54 -12.06
C VAL A 245 -8.33 -23.08 -13.20
N VAL A 246 -7.20 -22.45 -13.47
CA VAL A 246 -6.29 -22.81 -14.56
C VAL A 246 -4.85 -22.46 -14.20
N GLY A 247 -3.91 -23.23 -14.73
CA GLY A 247 -2.49 -22.96 -14.63
C GLY A 247 -2.03 -21.79 -15.51
N VAL A 248 -0.72 -21.62 -15.61
CA VAL A 248 -0.08 -20.65 -16.50
C VAL A 248 1.28 -21.15 -16.93
N SER A 249 1.64 -20.87 -18.19
CA SER A 249 2.99 -21.11 -18.70
C SER A 249 3.70 -19.76 -18.79
N PRO A 250 4.45 -19.35 -17.74
CA PRO A 250 5.05 -18.01 -17.70
C PRO A 250 6.13 -17.81 -18.77
N ARG A 251 6.79 -18.92 -19.17
CA ARG A 251 7.82 -18.98 -20.20
C ARG A 251 7.83 -20.35 -20.87
N ASP A 252 8.49 -20.44 -22.01
CA ASP A 252 8.66 -21.70 -22.74
C ASP A 252 9.29 -22.79 -21.86
N GLY A 253 8.80 -24.02 -21.99
CA GLY A 253 9.25 -25.18 -21.22
C GLY A 253 8.84 -25.21 -19.73
N LEU A 254 8.15 -24.19 -19.20
CA LEU A 254 7.70 -24.15 -17.80
C LEU A 254 6.19 -23.94 -17.70
N THR A 255 5.52 -24.80 -16.95
CA THR A 255 4.09 -24.66 -16.66
C THR A 255 3.83 -24.81 -15.17
N TYR A 256 3.14 -23.82 -14.60
CA TYR A 256 2.52 -23.93 -13.29
C TYR A 256 1.18 -24.62 -13.46
N VAL A 257 1.02 -25.75 -12.77
CA VAL A 257 -0.24 -26.48 -12.73
C VAL A 257 -1.30 -25.70 -11.93
N PRO A 258 -2.61 -25.95 -12.15
CA PRO A 258 -3.65 -25.17 -11.50
C PRO A 258 -3.71 -25.30 -9.96
N GLN A 259 -3.20 -26.39 -9.38
CA GLN A 259 -3.33 -26.70 -7.96
C GLN A 259 -2.05 -27.31 -7.40
N THR A 260 -1.65 -26.87 -6.21
CA THR A 260 -0.55 -27.46 -5.43
C THR A 260 -1.06 -28.53 -4.48
N LYS A 261 -0.14 -29.32 -3.92
CA LYS A 261 -0.45 -30.49 -3.08
C LYS A 261 0.25 -30.40 -1.73
N LEU A 262 -0.29 -31.05 -0.71
CA LEU A 262 0.33 -31.17 0.61
C LEU A 262 1.73 -31.78 0.55
N ALA A 263 1.95 -32.74 -0.36
CA ALA A 263 3.28 -33.28 -0.59
C ALA A 263 4.33 -32.21 -0.94
N GLY A 264 3.94 -31.14 -1.64
CA GLY A 264 4.82 -30.02 -1.98
C GLY A 264 5.17 -29.13 -0.79
N VAL A 265 4.33 -29.06 0.24
CA VAL A 265 4.66 -28.40 1.51
C VAL A 265 5.77 -29.17 2.22
N VAL A 266 5.63 -30.51 2.29
CA VAL A 266 6.65 -31.38 2.89
C VAL A 266 7.96 -31.37 2.10
N GLU A 267 7.89 -31.34 0.76
CA GLU A 267 9.08 -31.27 -0.10
C GLU A 267 9.90 -30.00 0.13
N LYS A 268 9.23 -28.87 0.37
CA LYS A 268 9.89 -27.58 0.61
C LYS A 268 10.46 -27.42 2.01
N HIS A 269 10.07 -28.25 2.96
CA HIS A 269 10.48 -28.09 4.35
C HIS A 269 12.00 -28.24 4.54
N THR A 270 12.63 -27.23 5.10
CA THR A 270 14.07 -27.22 5.43
C THR A 270 14.35 -27.34 6.92
N GLY A 271 13.37 -27.04 7.78
CA GLY A 271 13.54 -27.00 9.24
C GLY A 271 14.05 -25.68 9.80
N GLU A 272 14.20 -24.66 8.95
CA GLU A 272 14.65 -23.33 9.36
C GLU A 272 14.14 -22.22 8.44
N GLY A 273 14.15 -20.98 8.95
CA GLY A 273 13.79 -19.80 8.17
C GLY A 273 12.33 -19.82 7.69
N GLU A 274 12.12 -19.45 6.42
CA GLU A 274 10.78 -19.32 5.82
C GLU A 274 10.14 -20.67 5.45
N PHE A 275 10.89 -21.78 5.50
CA PHE A 275 10.44 -23.13 5.14
C PHE A 275 10.42 -24.10 6.34
N ASP A 276 10.10 -23.58 7.52
CA ASP A 276 9.99 -24.35 8.76
C ASP A 276 8.53 -24.73 9.09
N ALA A 277 8.00 -25.72 8.35
CA ALA A 277 6.65 -26.24 8.59
C ALA A 277 6.54 -26.85 10.02
N PRO A 278 5.49 -26.53 10.80
CA PRO A 278 5.35 -27.04 12.17
C PRO A 278 5.33 -28.57 12.23
N LYS A 279 5.97 -29.13 13.27
CA LYS A 279 6.05 -30.59 13.46
C LYS A 279 4.68 -31.29 13.39
N LYS A 280 3.62 -30.71 13.97
CA LYS A 280 2.26 -31.27 13.91
C LYS A 280 1.76 -31.43 12.47
N LEU A 281 2.03 -30.46 11.60
CA LEU A 281 1.66 -30.51 10.18
C LEU A 281 2.40 -31.64 9.47
N LEU A 282 3.72 -31.76 9.71
CA LEU A 282 4.54 -32.82 9.14
C LEU A 282 4.09 -34.22 9.60
N ASP A 283 3.75 -34.38 10.87
CA ASP A 283 3.24 -35.63 11.43
C ASP A 283 1.88 -36.00 10.80
N ALA A 284 0.97 -35.04 10.65
CA ALA A 284 -0.33 -35.24 9.99
C ALA A 284 -0.17 -35.62 8.51
N ALA A 285 0.73 -34.95 7.79
CA ALA A 285 1.07 -35.28 6.41
C ALA A 285 1.69 -36.69 6.27
N ALA A 286 2.55 -37.08 7.21
CA ALA A 286 3.12 -38.42 7.26
C ALA A 286 2.05 -39.49 7.56
N ALA A 287 1.08 -39.21 8.43
CA ALA A 287 -0.04 -40.11 8.70
C ALA A 287 -0.94 -40.30 7.47
N LEU A 288 -1.24 -39.22 6.73
CA LEU A 288 -1.99 -39.29 5.47
C LEU A 288 -1.26 -40.18 4.46
N ARG A 289 0.05 -40.00 4.27
CA ARG A 289 0.87 -40.84 3.39
C ARG A 289 0.89 -42.31 3.80
N LYS A 290 0.74 -42.61 5.09
CA LYS A 290 0.61 -43.98 5.63
C LYS A 290 -0.80 -44.56 5.50
N GLY A 291 -1.73 -43.84 4.89
CA GLY A 291 -3.09 -44.30 4.63
C GLY A 291 -4.14 -43.87 5.67
N LYS A 292 -3.84 -42.88 6.53
CA LYS A 292 -4.88 -42.26 7.37
C LYS A 292 -5.94 -41.65 6.44
N ALA A 293 -7.19 -42.10 6.57
CA ALA A 293 -8.29 -41.55 5.79
C ALA A 293 -8.57 -40.09 6.19
N THR A 294 -8.85 -39.25 5.20
CA THR A 294 -9.30 -37.87 5.40
C THR A 294 -10.35 -37.53 4.33
N PRO A 295 -11.44 -36.82 4.67
CA PRO A 295 -12.45 -36.41 3.69
C PRO A 295 -11.96 -35.29 2.76
N TYR A 296 -10.82 -34.67 3.06
CA TYR A 296 -10.27 -33.52 2.33
C TYR A 296 -9.34 -33.91 1.18
N LEU A 297 -9.13 -35.21 0.95
CA LEU A 297 -8.34 -35.72 -0.16
C LEU A 297 -9.08 -35.48 -1.48
N ASP A 298 -8.39 -34.90 -2.47
CA ASP A 298 -8.90 -34.82 -3.84
C ASP A 298 -8.49 -36.08 -4.62
N PRO A 299 -9.44 -36.90 -5.10
CA PRO A 299 -9.11 -38.14 -5.81
C PRO A 299 -8.36 -37.93 -7.13
N LYS A 300 -8.54 -36.78 -7.80
CA LYS A 300 -7.85 -36.46 -9.06
C LYS A 300 -6.42 -36.01 -8.81
N LEU A 301 -6.18 -35.27 -7.72
CA LEU A 301 -4.81 -34.92 -7.31
C LEU A 301 -4.09 -36.06 -6.59
N GLY A 302 -4.85 -36.99 -5.98
CA GLY A 302 -4.31 -38.05 -5.13
C GLY A 302 -3.71 -37.54 -3.82
N ASP A 303 -4.08 -36.32 -3.40
CA ASP A 303 -3.54 -35.64 -2.22
C ASP A 303 -4.54 -34.57 -1.72
N VAL A 304 -4.26 -33.97 -0.57
CA VAL A 304 -4.95 -32.76 -0.12
C VAL A 304 -4.43 -31.57 -0.96
N PRO A 305 -5.30 -30.86 -1.70
CA PRO A 305 -4.92 -29.65 -2.41
C PRO A 305 -4.60 -28.55 -1.40
N VAL A 306 -3.60 -27.72 -1.70
CA VAL A 306 -3.15 -26.64 -0.80
C VAL A 306 -3.61 -25.29 -1.33
N ASP A 307 -3.03 -24.87 -2.46
CA ASP A 307 -3.38 -23.63 -3.14
C ASP A 307 -3.82 -23.89 -4.57
N PHE A 308 -4.51 -22.93 -5.18
CA PHE A 308 -4.89 -22.98 -6.58
C PHE A 308 -4.79 -21.64 -7.30
N LEU A 309 -4.57 -21.72 -8.61
CA LEU A 309 -4.49 -20.59 -9.54
C LEU A 309 -5.83 -20.38 -10.25
N SER A 310 -6.21 -19.13 -10.44
CA SER A 310 -7.36 -18.79 -11.30
C SER A 310 -7.16 -17.51 -12.11
N THR A 311 -8.03 -17.31 -13.11
CA THR A 311 -8.01 -16.14 -14.00
C THR A 311 -8.75 -14.91 -13.44
N VAL A 312 -9.11 -14.89 -12.16
CA VAL A 312 -9.81 -13.73 -11.59
C VAL A 312 -8.87 -12.52 -11.57
N ASP A 313 -9.44 -11.31 -11.65
CA ASP A 313 -8.68 -10.06 -11.65
C ASP A 313 -8.72 -9.40 -10.27
N THR A 314 -7.57 -9.33 -9.61
CA THR A 314 -7.43 -8.87 -8.22
C THR A 314 -6.22 -7.99 -8.01
N THR A 315 -6.30 -7.16 -6.98
CA THR A 315 -5.25 -6.24 -6.51
C THR A 315 -5.23 -6.14 -4.97
N GLY A 316 -4.41 -5.26 -4.42
CA GLY A 316 -4.36 -4.94 -3.00
C GLY A 316 -5.76 -4.60 -2.44
N GLY A 317 -6.10 -5.21 -1.32
CA GLY A 317 -7.43 -5.13 -0.69
C GLY A 317 -8.33 -6.33 -0.99
N ASN A 318 -7.98 -7.19 -1.94
CA ASN A 318 -8.70 -8.46 -2.16
C ASN A 318 -8.24 -9.60 -1.24
N SER A 319 -7.13 -9.50 -0.51
CA SER A 319 -6.67 -10.54 0.42
C SER A 319 -7.75 -10.88 1.45
N GLY A 320 -8.05 -12.17 1.59
CA GLY A 320 -9.15 -12.70 2.42
C GLY A 320 -10.50 -12.79 1.70
N SER A 321 -10.61 -12.42 0.42
CA SER A 321 -11.87 -12.53 -0.32
C SER A 321 -12.32 -13.99 -0.44
N ALA A 322 -13.61 -14.24 -0.21
CA ALA A 322 -14.23 -15.53 -0.42
C ALA A 322 -14.27 -15.90 -1.91
N THR A 323 -13.74 -17.08 -2.24
CA THR A 323 -13.82 -17.64 -3.59
C THR A 323 -14.95 -18.64 -3.63
N LEU A 324 -15.93 -18.38 -4.49
CA LEU A 324 -17.15 -19.15 -4.61
C LEU A 324 -17.11 -20.00 -5.89
N ASP A 325 -17.60 -21.23 -5.79
CA ASP A 325 -17.78 -22.09 -6.96
C ASP A 325 -19.04 -21.71 -7.78
N ALA A 326 -19.35 -22.51 -8.81
CA ALA A 326 -20.50 -22.26 -9.68
C ALA A 326 -21.88 -22.35 -8.98
N LYS A 327 -21.94 -22.90 -7.76
CA LYS A 327 -23.15 -22.99 -6.93
C LYS A 327 -23.21 -21.90 -5.85
N GLY A 328 -22.14 -21.12 -5.69
CA GLY A 328 -22.00 -20.15 -4.61
C GLY A 328 -21.41 -20.73 -3.33
N ASP A 329 -20.87 -21.95 -3.37
CA ASP A 329 -20.24 -22.59 -2.21
C ASP A 329 -18.79 -22.13 -2.06
N LEU A 330 -18.31 -21.94 -0.83
CA LEU A 330 -16.94 -21.50 -0.55
C LEU A 330 -15.92 -22.59 -0.95
N CYS A 331 -15.11 -22.31 -1.97
CA CYS A 331 -14.06 -23.23 -2.45
C CYS A 331 -12.63 -22.75 -2.15
N GLY A 332 -12.46 -21.52 -1.67
CA GLY A 332 -11.16 -21.04 -1.22
C GLY A 332 -11.18 -19.61 -0.70
N LEU A 333 -10.02 -19.13 -0.26
CA LEU A 333 -9.79 -17.73 0.11
C LEU A 333 -8.65 -17.18 -0.73
N LEU A 334 -8.88 -16.05 -1.40
CA LEU A 334 -7.82 -15.36 -2.14
C LEU A 334 -6.81 -14.76 -1.17
N PHE A 335 -5.52 -14.91 -1.45
CA PHE A 335 -4.48 -14.27 -0.63
C PHE A 335 -3.41 -13.54 -1.43
N ASP A 336 -3.15 -13.93 -2.69
CA ASP A 336 -2.06 -13.33 -3.48
C ASP A 336 -2.28 -13.45 -5.00
N GLY A 337 -1.29 -13.06 -5.80
CA GLY A 337 -1.19 -13.31 -7.24
C GLY A 337 0.20 -13.84 -7.62
N THR A 338 0.34 -14.39 -8.83
CA THR A 338 1.67 -14.76 -9.34
C THR A 338 2.53 -13.52 -9.60
N TYR A 339 3.83 -13.72 -9.81
CA TYR A 339 4.76 -12.62 -10.09
C TYR A 339 4.30 -11.76 -11.29
N GLU A 340 3.74 -12.38 -12.33
CA GLU A 340 3.20 -11.70 -13.50
C GLU A 340 1.98 -10.82 -13.20
N THR A 341 1.32 -11.01 -12.05
CA THR A 341 0.17 -10.22 -11.61
C THR A 341 0.57 -8.87 -11.04
N VAL A 342 1.84 -8.64 -10.67
CA VAL A 342 2.27 -7.34 -10.06
C VAL A 342 2.00 -6.13 -10.97
N ALA A 343 1.90 -6.34 -12.29
CA ALA A 343 1.58 -5.28 -13.25
C ALA A 343 0.07 -5.06 -13.48
N SER A 344 -0.82 -5.86 -12.88
CA SER A 344 -2.26 -5.85 -13.18
C SER A 344 -2.93 -4.51 -12.87
N ASP A 345 -2.44 -3.79 -11.85
CA ASP A 345 -2.88 -2.43 -11.50
C ASP A 345 -2.76 -1.43 -12.66
N ILE A 346 -1.82 -1.68 -13.58
CA ILE A 346 -1.58 -0.83 -14.75
C ILE A 346 -2.11 -1.48 -16.03
N LEU A 347 -1.93 -2.80 -16.17
CA LEU A 347 -2.35 -3.57 -17.32
C LEU A 347 -2.57 -5.04 -16.94
N TYR A 348 -3.83 -5.47 -17.01
CA TYR A 348 -4.17 -6.88 -16.91
C TYR A 348 -3.68 -7.67 -18.14
N ASP A 349 -2.94 -8.76 -17.91
CA ASP A 349 -2.51 -9.69 -18.95
C ASP A 349 -3.36 -10.98 -18.87
N PRO A 350 -4.31 -11.20 -19.80
CA PRO A 350 -5.21 -12.35 -19.73
C PRO A 350 -4.49 -13.69 -19.90
N VAL A 351 -3.26 -13.70 -20.45
CA VAL A 351 -2.47 -14.90 -20.63
C VAL A 351 -1.76 -15.26 -19.33
N ARG A 352 -1.11 -14.26 -18.70
CA ARG A 352 -0.15 -14.49 -17.62
C ARG A 352 -0.68 -14.21 -16.21
N THR A 353 -1.58 -13.26 -16.04
CA THR A 353 -2.09 -12.86 -14.72
C THR A 353 -2.88 -14.00 -14.08
N ARG A 354 -2.49 -14.39 -12.86
CA ARG A 354 -3.20 -15.39 -12.05
C ARG A 354 -3.29 -14.93 -10.61
N SER A 355 -4.45 -15.15 -10.00
CA SER A 355 -4.63 -15.02 -8.55
C SER A 355 -4.41 -16.36 -7.88
N ILE A 356 -3.87 -16.32 -6.66
CA ILE A 356 -3.55 -17.45 -5.80
C ILE A 356 -4.56 -17.46 -4.64
N HIS A 357 -5.13 -18.64 -4.44
CA HIS A 357 -6.14 -18.92 -3.45
C HIS A 357 -5.68 -20.10 -2.61
N VAL A 358 -5.95 -20.07 -1.30
CA VAL A 358 -5.87 -21.29 -0.50
C VAL A 358 -7.15 -22.09 -0.70
N ASP A 359 -7.04 -23.39 -0.93
CA ASP A 359 -8.16 -24.30 -1.13
C ASP A 359 -8.89 -24.53 0.20
N SER A 360 -10.22 -24.47 0.20
CA SER A 360 -11.00 -24.63 1.42
C SER A 360 -10.79 -26.01 2.07
N ARG A 361 -10.45 -27.04 1.28
CA ARG A 361 -10.09 -28.36 1.79
C ARG A 361 -8.79 -28.35 2.58
N TYR A 362 -7.82 -27.52 2.21
CA TYR A 362 -6.59 -27.37 3.00
C TYR A 362 -6.88 -26.73 4.35
N LEU A 363 -7.70 -25.68 4.36
CA LEU A 363 -8.11 -25.01 5.60
C LEU A 363 -8.79 -25.99 6.55
N LEU A 364 -9.75 -26.77 6.04
CA LEU A 364 -10.45 -27.77 6.82
C LEU A 364 -9.54 -28.93 7.27
N TRP A 365 -8.60 -29.35 6.42
CA TRP A 365 -7.59 -30.36 6.79
C TRP A 365 -6.67 -29.86 7.90
N VAL A 366 -6.19 -28.62 7.85
CA VAL A 366 -5.38 -28.03 8.94
C VAL A 366 -6.19 -27.98 10.23
N LEU A 367 -7.42 -27.47 10.20
CA LEU A 367 -8.28 -27.41 11.39
C LEU A 367 -8.55 -28.81 11.97
N SER A 368 -8.81 -29.81 11.13
CA SER A 368 -9.14 -31.18 11.54
C SER A 368 -7.91 -31.99 11.96
N ASP A 369 -6.99 -32.19 11.03
CA ASP A 369 -5.94 -33.20 11.11
C ASP A 369 -4.64 -32.67 11.74
N VAL A 370 -4.45 -31.35 11.80
CA VAL A 370 -3.27 -30.70 12.39
C VAL A 370 -3.58 -30.10 13.76
N GLU A 371 -4.65 -29.28 13.84
CA GLU A 371 -4.97 -28.52 15.06
C GLU A 371 -5.99 -29.21 15.97
N GLY A 372 -6.83 -30.10 15.45
CA GLY A 372 -7.90 -30.72 16.21
C GLY A 372 -8.97 -29.72 16.66
N ALA A 373 -9.22 -28.67 15.87
CA ALA A 373 -10.17 -27.59 16.13
C ALA A 373 -11.63 -28.01 15.89
N THR A 374 -12.09 -29.00 16.67
CA THR A 374 -13.41 -29.62 16.52
C THR A 374 -14.56 -28.64 16.70
N GLU A 375 -14.47 -27.70 17.65
CA GLU A 375 -15.50 -26.69 17.92
C GLU A 375 -15.75 -25.79 16.69
N MET A 376 -14.68 -25.32 16.05
CA MET A 376 -14.78 -24.50 14.83
C MET A 376 -15.36 -25.29 13.65
N LEU A 377 -14.97 -26.56 13.50
CA LEU A 377 -15.54 -27.43 12.47
C LEU A 377 -17.03 -27.68 12.70
N GLN A 378 -17.46 -27.87 13.94
CA GLN A 378 -18.88 -27.99 14.30
C GLN A 378 -19.66 -26.72 13.98
N GLU A 379 -19.14 -25.55 14.35
CA GLU A 379 -19.77 -24.26 14.04
C GLU A 379 -19.97 -24.05 12.53
N MET A 380 -18.99 -24.46 11.71
CA MET A 380 -19.07 -24.41 10.25
C MET A 380 -19.90 -25.53 9.61
N GLY A 381 -20.48 -26.44 10.40
CA GLY A 381 -21.28 -27.57 9.89
C GLY A 381 -20.47 -28.74 9.34
N PHE A 382 -19.16 -28.79 9.59
CA PHE A 382 -18.26 -29.89 9.21
C PHE A 382 -17.95 -30.86 10.37
N GLY A 383 -18.42 -30.56 11.58
CA GLY A 383 -18.26 -31.44 12.74
C GLY A 383 -19.12 -32.70 12.59
N LYS A 384 -18.47 -33.87 12.60
CA LYS A 384 -19.11 -35.16 12.87
C LYS A 384 -18.56 -35.73 14.16
#